data_AF-A0A1G1F458-F1
#
_entry.id   AF-A0A1G1F458-F1
#
_cell.length_a   1.000
_cell.length_b   1.000
_cell.length_c   1.000
_cell.angle_alpha   90.00
_cell.angle_beta   90.00
_cell.angle_gamma   90.00
#
_symmetry.space_group_name_H-M   'P 1'
#
loop_
_entity.id
_entity.type
_entity.pdbx_description
1 polymer ?
#
loop_
_entity_poly.entity_id
_entity_poly.type
_entity_poly.pdbx_seq_one_letter_code
_entity_poly.pdbx_strand_id
1 'polypeptide(L)'
;MSYKKVLFIVAPLLFLSLMFPQKGFSEDTANCLACHSAMKGKVQTPSGALIELNLDIDKFQASVHGSLSCTECHIKFSDDPHTAPGAPVSTFVLAISSKISSKHLVDPIAAAACSDCHEEIYRKVLDSVHGSNITVKKQKDGALCLDCHGSPHYITKADKSESMVSRENQVETCGNCHEEKIIIEKYKLQENVMKSFKESFHGRKLYLGHTKAPTCSSCHGAHDIKSKTDPASPIFGKNKLVTCGNCHPGANERFIPAITHAHTHPIAHYTEKGLILLTLGTFAFIILHVLLDAFSEIRDAIFRKRREEE
;
A
#
# COMPACT_ATOMS: atom_id res chain seq x y z
N MET A 1 50.57 -41.71 24.41
CA MET A 1 49.38 -41.02 24.99
C MET A 1 48.21 -41.19 24.03
N SER A 2 47.11 -41.74 24.56
CA SER A 2 46.08 -42.43 23.77
C SER A 2 45.12 -41.48 23.04
N TYR A 3 45.08 -41.57 21.71
CA TYR A 3 44.10 -40.91 20.82
C TYR A 3 42.64 -41.26 21.12
N LYS A 4 42.38 -42.26 21.98
CA LYS A 4 41.02 -42.68 22.37
C LYS A 4 40.29 -41.69 23.30
N LYS A 5 40.98 -40.72 23.92
CA LYS A 5 40.33 -39.75 24.83
C LYS A 5 39.76 -38.51 24.14
N VAL A 6 40.21 -38.18 22.93
CA VAL A 6 39.70 -37.00 22.19
C VAL A 6 38.35 -37.29 21.54
N LEU A 7 38.08 -38.55 21.18
CA LEU A 7 36.82 -38.94 20.53
C LEU A 7 35.58 -38.86 21.45
N PHE A 8 35.78 -38.91 22.77
CA PHE A 8 34.68 -38.94 23.75
C PHE A 8 34.21 -37.56 24.23
N ILE A 9 34.93 -36.48 23.90
CA ILE A 9 34.55 -35.12 24.32
C ILE A 9 33.94 -34.31 23.16
N VAL A 10 34.19 -34.70 21.90
CA VAL A 10 33.64 -33.99 20.72
C VAL A 10 32.28 -34.55 20.29
N ALA A 11 31.96 -35.80 20.64
CA ALA A 11 30.70 -36.44 20.29
C ALA A 11 29.43 -35.84 20.96
N PRO A 12 29.45 -35.32 22.21
CA PRO A 12 28.25 -34.72 22.80
C PRO A 12 28.00 -33.28 22.33
N LEU A 13 29.03 -32.58 21.83
CA LEU A 13 28.92 -31.19 21.38
C LEU A 13 28.42 -31.04 19.95
N LEU A 14 28.58 -32.08 19.11
CA LEU A 14 28.06 -32.10 17.74
C LEU A 14 26.58 -32.52 17.65
N PHE A 15 26.00 -33.02 18.74
CA PHE A 15 24.58 -33.39 18.80
C PHE A 15 23.68 -32.28 19.39
N LEU A 16 24.27 -31.24 20.00
CA LEU A 16 23.52 -30.15 20.63
C LEU A 16 23.28 -28.94 19.71
N SER A 17 23.71 -28.98 18.45
CA SER A 17 23.53 -27.89 17.48
C SER A 17 22.36 -28.09 16.50
N LEU A 18 21.52 -29.13 16.69
CA LEU A 18 20.42 -29.46 15.77
C LEU A 18 19.01 -29.20 16.33
N MET A 19 18.89 -28.55 17.48
CA MET A 19 17.58 -28.15 18.05
C MET A 19 17.37 -26.64 17.94
N PHE A 20 17.65 -26.06 16.77
CA PHE A 20 16.93 -24.85 16.40
C PHE A 20 15.47 -25.27 16.22
N PRO A 21 14.50 -24.63 16.90
CA PRO A 21 13.11 -24.87 16.60
C PRO A 21 12.91 -24.47 15.14
N GLN A 22 12.85 -25.46 14.25
CA GLN A 22 12.25 -25.28 12.95
C GLN A 22 10.85 -24.75 13.26
N LYS A 23 10.49 -23.56 12.75
CA LYS A 23 9.08 -23.16 12.67
C LYS A 23 8.41 -24.18 11.74
N GLY A 24 8.05 -25.33 12.30
CA GLY A 24 7.25 -26.32 11.62
C GLY A 24 5.87 -25.74 11.38
N PHE A 25 5.27 -26.08 10.25
CA PHE A 25 3.86 -25.79 10.03
C PHE A 25 3.00 -26.50 11.08
N SER A 26 1.81 -25.97 11.35
CA SER A 26 0.76 -26.81 11.92
C SER A 26 0.53 -28.00 10.99
N GLU A 27 0.14 -29.13 11.56
CA GLU A 27 -0.20 -30.34 10.79
C GLU A 27 -1.24 -30.03 9.71
N ASP A 28 -2.25 -29.23 10.05
CA ASP A 28 -3.29 -28.75 9.12
C ASP A 28 -2.71 -27.98 7.93
N THR A 29 -1.80 -27.03 8.17
CA THR A 29 -1.19 -26.25 7.08
C THR A 29 -0.33 -27.14 6.20
N ALA A 30 0.41 -28.09 6.77
CA ALA A 30 1.21 -29.02 5.98
C ALA A 30 0.33 -29.85 5.02
N ASN A 31 -0.85 -30.31 5.48
CA ASN A 31 -1.79 -31.06 4.66
C ASN A 31 -2.34 -30.21 3.50
N CYS A 32 -2.78 -28.98 3.76
CA CYS A 32 -3.23 -28.08 2.70
C CYS A 32 -2.12 -27.84 1.66
N LEU A 33 -0.88 -27.60 2.12
CA LEU A 33 0.25 -27.30 1.25
C LEU A 33 0.75 -28.49 0.43
N ALA A 34 0.42 -29.73 0.81
CA ALA A 34 0.77 -30.93 0.04
C ALA A 34 0.24 -30.86 -1.40
N CYS A 35 -0.95 -30.27 -1.57
CA CYS A 35 -1.55 -30.04 -2.88
C CYS A 35 -1.42 -28.56 -3.31
N HIS A 36 -1.79 -27.60 -2.45
CA HIS A 36 -1.94 -26.20 -2.84
C HIS A 36 -0.63 -25.51 -3.24
N SER A 37 0.54 -26.03 -2.85
CA SER A 37 1.82 -25.46 -3.32
C SER A 37 2.24 -25.97 -4.71
N ALA A 38 1.73 -27.13 -5.13
CA ALA A 38 2.08 -27.79 -6.38
C ALA A 38 1.02 -27.65 -7.48
N MET A 39 -0.21 -27.21 -7.13
CA MET A 39 -1.29 -26.98 -8.09
C MET A 39 -0.87 -26.01 -9.20
N LYS A 40 -1.33 -26.27 -10.44
CA LYS A 40 -1.09 -25.38 -11.58
C LYS A 40 -2.40 -25.07 -12.30
N GLY A 41 -2.56 -23.81 -12.69
CA GLY A 41 -3.72 -23.35 -13.45
C GLY A 41 -4.90 -22.99 -12.56
N LYS A 42 -6.04 -22.73 -13.21
CA LYS A 42 -7.23 -22.23 -12.53
C LYS A 42 -8.31 -23.30 -12.44
N VAL A 43 -8.97 -23.34 -11.28
CA VAL A 43 -10.14 -24.19 -11.03
C VAL A 43 -11.40 -23.36 -11.24
N GLN A 44 -12.41 -23.94 -11.89
CA GLN A 44 -13.70 -23.30 -12.05
C GLN A 44 -14.58 -23.58 -10.82
N THR A 45 -15.09 -22.53 -10.19
CA THR A 45 -16.06 -22.65 -9.10
C THR A 45 -17.43 -23.08 -9.64
N PRO A 46 -18.34 -23.58 -8.79
CA PRO A 46 -19.74 -23.83 -9.19
C PRO A 46 -20.45 -22.58 -9.74
N SER A 47 -20.01 -21.38 -9.34
CA SER A 47 -20.49 -20.10 -9.85
C SER A 47 -19.87 -19.69 -11.20
N GLY A 48 -18.99 -20.51 -11.77
CA GLY A 48 -18.31 -20.28 -13.05
C GLY A 48 -17.05 -19.42 -12.98
N ALA A 49 -16.66 -18.94 -11.80
CA ALA A 49 -15.47 -18.12 -11.61
C ALA A 49 -14.20 -18.99 -11.68
N LEU A 50 -13.15 -18.49 -12.32
CA LEU A 50 -11.85 -19.16 -12.40
C LEU A 50 -10.94 -18.65 -11.28
N ILE A 51 -10.48 -19.55 -10.41
CA ILE A 51 -9.61 -19.22 -9.28
C ILE A 51 -8.29 -19.98 -9.33
N GLU A 52 -7.20 -19.29 -9.04
CA GLU A 52 -5.89 -19.92 -8.83
C GLU A 52 -5.83 -20.40 -7.37
N LEU A 53 -5.63 -21.70 -7.17
CA LEU A 53 -5.50 -22.29 -5.84
C LEU A 53 -4.04 -22.47 -5.42
N ASN A 54 -3.10 -22.16 -6.31
CA ASN A 54 -1.68 -22.26 -6.03
C ASN A 54 -1.25 -21.22 -4.98
N LEU A 55 -0.47 -21.67 -4.01
CA LEU A 55 0.11 -20.83 -2.97
C LEU A 55 1.65 -20.93 -2.99
N ASP A 56 2.30 -19.77 -3.00
CA ASP A 56 3.73 -19.66 -2.74
C ASP A 56 3.96 -19.72 -1.23
N ILE A 57 4.56 -20.82 -0.77
CA ILE A 57 4.78 -21.11 0.64
C ILE A 57 5.73 -20.08 1.26
N ASP A 58 6.85 -19.79 0.60
CA ASP A 58 7.89 -18.90 1.13
C ASP A 58 7.31 -17.49 1.31
N LYS A 59 6.52 -17.04 0.33
CA LYS A 59 5.84 -15.75 0.39
C LYS A 59 4.75 -15.70 1.46
N PHE A 60 4.00 -16.80 1.66
CA PHE A 60 3.01 -16.88 2.73
C PHE A 60 3.66 -16.83 4.11
N GLN A 61 4.73 -17.60 4.33
CA GLN A 61 5.48 -17.61 5.59
C GLN A 61 6.10 -16.26 5.95
N ALA A 62 6.48 -15.46 4.94
CA ALA A 62 6.98 -14.10 5.12
C ALA A 62 5.89 -13.07 5.45
N SER A 63 4.61 -13.42 5.27
CA SER A 63 3.48 -12.55 5.59
C SER A 63 3.29 -12.38 7.11
N VAL A 64 2.48 -11.40 7.51
CA VAL A 64 2.12 -11.20 8.93
C VAL A 64 1.27 -12.34 9.50
N HIS A 65 0.68 -13.16 8.64
CA HIS A 65 -0.15 -14.32 9.00
C HIS A 65 0.53 -15.65 8.72
N GLY A 66 1.82 -15.67 8.38
CA GLY A 66 2.54 -16.88 7.95
C GLY A 66 2.65 -17.99 9.01
N SER A 67 2.22 -17.73 10.25
CA SER A 67 2.13 -18.72 11.33
C SER A 67 0.72 -19.26 11.57
N LEU A 68 -0.30 -18.73 10.88
CA LEU A 68 -1.68 -19.19 11.03
C LEU A 68 -1.92 -20.48 10.25
N SER A 69 -2.89 -21.27 10.72
CA SER A 69 -3.46 -22.37 9.97
C SER A 69 -4.33 -21.85 8.83
N CYS A 70 -4.35 -22.58 7.71
CA CYS A 70 -5.23 -22.26 6.58
C CYS A 70 -6.70 -22.21 7.02
N THR A 71 -7.10 -23.08 7.95
CA THR A 71 -8.47 -23.24 8.46
C THR A 71 -8.91 -22.10 9.38
N GLU A 72 -8.00 -21.26 9.88
CA GLU A 72 -8.36 -20.06 10.65
C GLU A 72 -9.02 -18.99 9.77
N CYS A 73 -8.68 -18.96 8.47
CA CYS A 73 -9.32 -18.08 7.48
C CYS A 73 -10.33 -18.85 6.62
N HIS A 74 -9.95 -20.03 6.14
CA HIS A 74 -10.81 -20.91 5.35
C HIS A 74 -11.67 -21.80 6.24
N ILE A 75 -12.42 -21.17 7.16
CA ILE A 75 -13.15 -21.80 8.28
C ILE A 75 -14.13 -22.88 7.85
N LYS A 76 -14.61 -22.84 6.60
CA LYS A 76 -15.51 -23.86 6.06
C LYS A 76 -14.84 -25.18 5.68
N PHE A 77 -13.51 -25.20 5.62
CA PHE A 77 -12.72 -26.36 5.23
C PHE A 77 -11.98 -26.89 6.45
N SER A 78 -12.10 -28.19 6.70
CA SER A 78 -11.50 -28.84 7.89
C SER A 78 -10.84 -30.19 7.59
N ASP A 79 -10.98 -30.73 6.36
CA ASP A 79 -10.66 -32.13 6.05
C ASP A 79 -9.75 -32.24 4.81
N ASP A 80 -9.02 -33.35 4.63
CA ASP A 80 -8.20 -33.65 3.44
C ASP A 80 -8.42 -35.11 2.95
N PRO A 81 -8.78 -35.34 1.66
CA PRO A 81 -9.27 -34.37 0.69
C PRO A 81 -10.60 -33.77 1.16
N HIS A 82 -10.70 -32.43 1.20
CA HIS A 82 -11.90 -31.76 1.70
C HIS A 82 -13.12 -32.13 0.84
N THR A 83 -14.07 -32.90 1.39
CA THR A 83 -15.21 -33.44 0.63
C THR A 83 -16.25 -32.39 0.24
N ALA A 84 -16.36 -31.28 1.00
CA ALA A 84 -17.10 -30.06 0.65
C ALA A 84 -16.99 -29.00 1.77
N PRO A 85 -17.24 -27.71 1.49
CA PRO A 85 -17.32 -26.68 2.54
C PRO A 85 -18.48 -26.98 3.50
N GLY A 86 -18.19 -27.29 4.78
CA GLY A 86 -19.21 -27.78 5.73
C GLY A 86 -18.91 -27.57 7.20
N ALA A 87 -17.71 -27.12 7.56
CA ALA A 87 -17.36 -26.85 8.95
C ALA A 87 -18.22 -25.71 9.55
N PRO A 88 -18.53 -25.77 10.86
CA PRO A 88 -19.38 -24.80 11.53
C PRO A 88 -18.71 -23.42 11.56
N VAL A 89 -19.45 -22.40 11.13
CA VAL A 89 -19.01 -21.00 11.11
C VAL A 89 -19.81 -20.21 12.14
N SER A 90 -19.16 -19.28 12.84
CA SER A 90 -19.83 -18.43 13.83
C SER A 90 -20.99 -17.63 13.20
N THR A 91 -22.05 -17.39 13.97
CA THR A 91 -23.20 -16.58 13.50
C THR A 91 -22.77 -15.16 13.11
N PHE A 92 -21.72 -14.64 13.75
CA PHE A 92 -21.13 -13.34 13.46
C PHE A 92 -20.49 -13.30 12.06
N VAL A 93 -19.61 -14.24 11.75
CA VAL A 93 -18.96 -14.36 10.43
C VAL A 93 -19.99 -14.65 9.34
N LEU A 94 -21.01 -15.48 9.63
CA LEU A 94 -22.11 -15.72 8.70
C LEU A 94 -22.90 -14.44 8.38
N ALA A 95 -23.19 -13.61 9.39
CA ALA A 95 -23.89 -12.34 9.17
C ALA A 95 -23.06 -11.36 8.33
N ILE A 96 -21.74 -11.29 8.55
CA ILE A 96 -20.84 -10.43 7.77
C ILE A 96 -20.69 -10.94 6.34
N SER A 97 -20.42 -12.24 6.16
CA SER A 97 -20.24 -12.85 4.84
C SER A 97 -21.46 -12.64 3.94
N SER A 98 -22.67 -12.76 4.50
CA SER A 98 -23.91 -12.43 3.79
C SER A 98 -23.92 -10.97 3.30
N LYS A 99 -23.50 -10.01 4.14
CA LYS A 99 -23.47 -8.58 3.78
C LYS A 99 -22.46 -8.22 2.69
N ILE A 100 -21.34 -8.93 2.61
CA ILE A 100 -20.25 -8.66 1.65
C ILE A 100 -20.26 -9.57 0.41
N SER A 101 -21.21 -10.50 0.34
CA SER A 101 -21.35 -11.48 -0.75
C SER A 101 -21.45 -10.87 -2.15
N SER A 102 -21.90 -9.62 -2.28
CA SER A 102 -21.93 -8.92 -3.57
C SER A 102 -20.52 -8.69 -4.15
N LYS A 103 -19.52 -8.47 -3.28
CA LYS A 103 -18.12 -8.26 -3.64
C LYS A 103 -17.33 -9.58 -3.70
N HIS A 104 -17.51 -10.45 -2.70
CA HIS A 104 -16.77 -11.71 -2.59
C HIS A 104 -17.61 -12.88 -3.08
N LEU A 105 -17.52 -13.19 -4.38
CA LEU A 105 -18.37 -14.18 -5.05
C LEU A 105 -17.91 -15.64 -4.87
N VAL A 106 -16.67 -15.85 -4.44
CA VAL A 106 -16.06 -17.19 -4.31
C VAL A 106 -16.18 -17.68 -2.86
N ASP A 107 -15.54 -16.96 -1.94
CA ASP A 107 -15.54 -17.30 -0.52
C ASP A 107 -15.75 -16.04 0.34
N PRO A 108 -17.00 -15.59 0.50
CA PRO A 108 -17.32 -14.47 1.38
C PRO A 108 -17.11 -14.79 2.87
N ILE A 109 -17.01 -16.07 3.24
CA ILE A 109 -16.75 -16.47 4.62
C ILE A 109 -15.28 -16.25 4.96
N ALA A 110 -14.35 -16.68 4.10
CA ALA A 110 -12.94 -16.37 4.29
C ALA A 110 -12.67 -14.86 4.29
N ALA A 111 -13.37 -14.09 3.45
CA ALA A 111 -13.27 -12.63 3.49
C ALA A 111 -13.79 -12.02 4.82
N ALA A 112 -14.78 -12.66 5.45
CA ALA A 112 -15.33 -12.25 6.74
C ALA A 112 -14.53 -12.78 7.95
N ALA A 113 -13.70 -13.81 7.77
CA ALA A 113 -12.92 -14.44 8.84
C ALA A 113 -11.95 -13.45 9.54
N CYS A 114 -11.50 -12.42 8.82
CA CYS A 114 -10.71 -11.32 9.41
C CYS A 114 -11.41 -10.72 10.64
N SER A 115 -12.74 -10.73 10.70
CA SER A 115 -13.52 -10.15 11.80
C SER A 115 -13.46 -10.95 13.11
N ASP A 116 -13.05 -12.22 13.09
CA ASP A 116 -12.88 -13.02 14.33
C ASP A 116 -11.68 -12.53 15.16
N CYS A 117 -10.65 -11.97 14.51
CA CYS A 117 -9.45 -11.43 15.19
C CYS A 117 -9.36 -9.89 15.11
N HIS A 118 -9.81 -9.28 14.02
CA HIS A 118 -9.74 -7.83 13.77
C HIS A 118 -11.11 -7.15 13.86
N GLU A 119 -11.96 -7.59 14.80
CA GLU A 119 -13.36 -7.18 14.89
C GLU A 119 -13.56 -5.65 14.83
N GLU A 120 -12.86 -4.89 15.67
CA GLU A 120 -13.03 -3.44 15.78
C GLU A 120 -12.68 -2.72 14.46
N ILE A 121 -11.54 -3.10 13.87
CA ILE A 121 -11.06 -2.50 12.62
C ILE A 121 -11.97 -2.89 11.46
N TYR A 122 -12.41 -4.15 11.44
CA TYR A 122 -13.34 -4.64 10.43
C TYR A 122 -14.67 -3.87 10.46
N ARG A 123 -15.22 -3.63 11.66
CA ARG A 123 -16.42 -2.80 11.86
C ARG A 123 -16.21 -1.38 11.35
N LYS A 124 -15.08 -0.74 11.67
CA LYS A 124 -14.73 0.59 11.14
C LYS A 124 -14.75 0.62 9.61
N VAL A 125 -14.18 -0.41 8.95
CA VAL A 125 -14.17 -0.51 7.49
C VAL A 125 -15.59 -0.67 6.95
N LEU A 126 -16.43 -1.52 7.56
CA LEU A 126 -17.83 -1.68 7.13
C LEU A 126 -18.62 -0.37 7.26
N ASP A 127 -18.37 0.41 8.30
CA ASP A 127 -19.02 1.70 8.57
C ASP A 127 -18.44 2.87 7.75
N SER A 128 -17.31 2.65 7.06
CA SER A 128 -16.72 3.62 6.15
C SER A 128 -17.57 3.81 4.89
N VAL A 129 -17.26 4.84 4.10
CA VAL A 129 -17.89 5.05 2.79
C VAL A 129 -17.62 3.89 1.82
N HIS A 130 -16.44 3.27 1.91
CA HIS A 130 -16.06 2.13 1.09
C HIS A 130 -16.88 0.88 1.47
N GLY A 131 -16.94 0.56 2.76
CA GLY A 131 -17.73 -0.57 3.27
C GLY A 131 -19.22 -0.39 3.03
N SER A 132 -19.75 0.82 3.22
CA SER A 132 -21.15 1.15 2.97
C SER A 132 -21.55 0.96 1.50
N ASN A 133 -20.65 1.22 0.55
CA ASN A 133 -20.91 0.92 -0.87
C ASN A 133 -21.15 -0.57 -1.10
N ILE A 134 -20.50 -1.45 -0.33
CA ILE A 134 -20.71 -2.90 -0.39
C ILE A 134 -21.98 -3.29 0.36
N THR A 135 -22.07 -2.94 1.65
CA THR A 135 -23.08 -3.49 2.56
C THR A 135 -24.46 -2.90 2.33
N VAL A 136 -24.53 -1.59 2.05
CA VAL A 136 -25.78 -0.84 1.87
C VAL A 136 -26.14 -0.75 0.39
N LYS A 137 -25.20 -0.29 -0.46
CA LYS A 137 -25.48 -0.07 -1.88
C LYS A 137 -25.29 -1.32 -2.77
N LYS A 138 -24.85 -2.44 -2.19
CA LYS A 138 -24.63 -3.73 -2.87
C LYS A 138 -23.70 -3.65 -4.07
N GLN A 139 -22.76 -2.71 -4.04
CA GLN A 139 -21.79 -2.52 -5.11
C GLN A 139 -20.61 -3.50 -4.97
N LYS A 140 -20.03 -3.88 -6.10
CA LYS A 140 -18.87 -4.79 -6.15
C LYS A 140 -17.52 -4.06 -6.10
N ASP A 141 -17.55 -2.76 -6.39
CA ASP A 141 -16.40 -1.85 -6.49
C ASP A 141 -16.20 -0.97 -5.24
N GLY A 142 -16.88 -1.28 -4.14
CA GLY A 142 -16.49 -0.75 -2.83
C GLY A 142 -15.21 -1.44 -2.35
N ALA A 143 -14.34 -0.70 -1.66
CA ALA A 143 -13.11 -1.25 -1.09
C ALA A 143 -13.37 -1.93 0.28
N LEU A 144 -12.65 -3.02 0.52
CA LEU A 144 -12.54 -3.78 1.75
C LEU A 144 -11.04 -4.03 2.02
N CYS A 145 -10.72 -4.83 3.05
CA CYS A 145 -9.36 -5.05 3.55
C CYS A 145 -8.35 -5.37 2.44
N LEU A 146 -8.70 -6.29 1.55
CA LEU A 146 -7.79 -6.82 0.53
C LEU A 146 -7.57 -5.87 -0.66
N ASP A 147 -8.46 -4.91 -0.88
CA ASP A 147 -8.26 -3.91 -1.95
C ASP A 147 -7.10 -2.95 -1.62
N CYS A 148 -6.84 -2.74 -0.33
CA CYS A 148 -5.73 -1.93 0.14
C CYS A 148 -4.51 -2.76 0.54
N HIS A 149 -4.72 -3.88 1.24
CA HIS A 149 -3.64 -4.70 1.81
C HIS A 149 -3.13 -5.80 0.86
N GLY A 150 -3.82 -6.04 -0.25
CA GLY A 150 -3.47 -7.05 -1.24
C GLY A 150 -3.98 -8.44 -0.88
N SER A 151 -3.26 -9.47 -1.33
CA SER A 151 -3.64 -10.88 -1.11
C SER A 151 -3.70 -11.21 0.39
N PRO A 152 -4.73 -11.92 0.87
CA PRO A 152 -4.84 -12.32 2.28
C PRO A 152 -3.67 -13.21 2.73
N HIS A 153 -3.07 -13.93 1.78
CA HIS A 153 -1.91 -14.79 2.03
C HIS A 153 -0.57 -14.04 2.09
N TYR A 154 -0.50 -12.81 1.56
CA TYR A 154 0.77 -12.09 1.38
C TYR A 154 0.74 -10.69 2.01
N ILE A 155 -0.13 -10.48 3.01
CA ILE A 155 -0.21 -9.20 3.73
C ILE A 155 1.10 -8.98 4.47
N THR A 156 1.74 -7.83 4.24
CA THR A 156 2.96 -7.40 4.92
C THR A 156 2.67 -6.18 5.81
N LYS A 157 3.57 -5.94 6.77
CA LYS A 157 3.47 -4.78 7.68
C LYS A 157 3.54 -3.47 6.90
N ALA A 158 2.76 -2.48 7.33
CA ALA A 158 2.67 -1.17 6.64
C ALA A 158 3.97 -0.36 6.63
N ASP A 159 4.98 -0.72 7.43
CA ASP A 159 6.30 -0.08 7.43
C ASP A 159 7.28 -0.71 6.42
N LYS A 160 6.86 -1.78 5.72
CA LYS A 160 7.65 -2.44 4.68
C LYS A 160 7.38 -1.82 3.32
N SER A 161 8.44 -1.64 2.54
CA SER A 161 8.39 -1.11 1.17
C SER A 161 7.50 -1.94 0.24
N GLU A 162 7.38 -3.24 0.50
CA GLU A 162 6.58 -4.17 -0.29
C GLU A 162 5.08 -4.10 0.04
N SER A 163 4.71 -3.43 1.13
CA SER A 163 3.31 -3.31 1.55
C SER A 163 2.57 -2.33 0.64
N MET A 164 1.41 -2.73 0.13
CA MET A 164 0.55 -1.84 -0.65
C MET A 164 0.09 -0.62 0.18
N VAL A 165 0.01 -0.75 1.51
CA VAL A 165 -0.36 0.35 2.41
C VAL A 165 0.84 1.07 3.02
N SER A 166 2.05 0.85 2.50
CA SER A 166 3.23 1.62 2.89
C SER A 166 3.05 3.10 2.56
N ARG A 167 3.84 3.97 3.20
CA ARG A 167 3.72 5.42 3.00
C ARG A 167 3.95 5.79 1.54
N GLU A 168 4.93 5.15 0.93
CA GLU A 168 5.37 5.36 -0.44
C GLU A 168 4.36 4.80 -1.45
N ASN A 169 3.73 3.67 -1.13
CA ASN A 169 2.78 2.99 -2.02
C ASN A 169 1.33 3.48 -1.87
N GLN A 170 1.00 4.20 -0.80
CA GLN A 170 -0.39 4.59 -0.52
C GLN A 170 -1.01 5.44 -1.64
N VAL A 171 -0.22 6.26 -2.34
CA VAL A 171 -0.74 7.05 -3.47
C VAL A 171 -1.20 6.13 -4.61
N GLU A 172 -0.42 5.10 -4.93
CA GLU A 172 -0.76 4.14 -5.98
C GLU A 172 -1.94 3.26 -5.56
N THR A 173 -1.95 2.80 -4.31
CA THR A 173 -3.03 1.97 -3.75
C THR A 173 -4.37 2.69 -3.79
N CYS A 174 -4.42 3.98 -3.46
CA CYS A 174 -5.63 4.78 -3.65
C CYS A 174 -5.90 5.03 -5.14
N GLY A 175 -4.85 5.29 -5.93
CA GLY A 175 -4.89 5.59 -7.37
C GLY A 175 -5.60 4.52 -8.18
N ASN A 176 -5.37 3.24 -7.86
CA ASN A 176 -6.02 2.07 -8.48
C ASN A 176 -7.54 2.18 -8.63
N CYS A 177 -8.22 3.00 -7.82
CA CYS A 177 -9.63 3.33 -7.99
C CYS A 177 -9.90 4.83 -8.10
N HIS A 178 -9.14 5.68 -7.40
CA HIS A 178 -9.40 7.13 -7.35
C HIS A 178 -8.85 7.91 -8.55
N GLU A 179 -8.14 7.26 -9.49
CA GLU A 179 -7.84 7.82 -10.82
C GLU A 179 -8.55 7.09 -11.97
N GLU A 180 -9.30 6.02 -11.65
CA GLU A 180 -10.05 5.23 -12.62
C GLU A 180 -11.31 5.97 -13.07
N LYS A 181 -11.45 6.18 -14.39
CA LYS A 181 -12.53 6.99 -14.97
C LYS A 181 -13.91 6.46 -14.61
N ILE A 182 -14.08 5.13 -14.68
CA ILE A 182 -15.37 4.48 -14.39
C ILE A 182 -15.79 4.75 -12.93
N ILE A 183 -14.85 4.69 -11.99
CA ILE A 183 -15.11 4.95 -10.57
C ILE A 183 -15.40 6.43 -10.34
N ILE A 184 -14.62 7.32 -10.97
CA ILE A 184 -14.80 8.77 -10.87
C ILE A 184 -16.19 9.17 -11.35
N GLU A 185 -16.62 8.70 -12.52
CA GLU A 185 -17.93 9.01 -13.10
C GLU A 185 -19.07 8.45 -12.22
N LYS A 186 -18.98 7.17 -11.84
CA LYS A 186 -20.01 6.49 -11.06
C LYS A 186 -20.25 7.13 -9.70
N TYR A 187 -19.16 7.47 -8.99
CA TYR A 187 -19.24 8.03 -7.64
C TYR A 187 -19.13 9.56 -7.60
N LYS A 188 -19.05 10.21 -8.77
CA LYS A 188 -18.89 11.66 -8.93
C LYS A 188 -17.72 12.19 -8.10
N LEU A 189 -16.60 11.47 -8.16
CA LEU A 189 -15.38 11.87 -7.49
C LEU A 189 -14.77 13.08 -8.20
N GLN A 190 -13.88 13.79 -7.50
CA GLN A 190 -13.12 14.86 -8.14
C GLN A 190 -12.15 14.24 -9.15
N GLU A 191 -12.05 14.83 -10.33
CA GLU A 191 -11.09 14.42 -11.35
C GLU A 191 -9.66 14.84 -10.97
N ASN A 192 -8.67 14.11 -11.47
CA ASN A 192 -7.24 14.43 -11.33
C ASN A 192 -6.75 14.56 -9.88
N VAL A 193 -7.41 13.92 -8.90
CA VAL A 193 -7.02 14.00 -7.48
C VAL A 193 -5.62 13.43 -7.28
N MET A 194 -5.29 12.30 -7.91
CA MET A 194 -3.95 11.71 -7.80
C MET A 194 -2.89 12.66 -8.36
N LYS A 195 -3.09 13.18 -9.58
CA LYS A 195 -2.17 14.15 -10.19
C LYS A 195 -1.98 15.40 -9.31
N SER A 196 -3.08 16.00 -8.84
CA SER A 196 -3.02 17.21 -8.01
C SER A 196 -2.36 16.96 -6.64
N PHE A 197 -2.49 15.77 -6.08
CA PHE A 197 -1.75 15.38 -4.88
C PHE A 197 -0.26 15.23 -5.19
N LYS A 198 0.10 14.48 -6.24
CA LYS A 198 1.50 14.24 -6.66
C LYS A 198 2.25 15.57 -6.92
N GLU A 199 1.57 16.55 -7.51
CA GLU A 199 2.13 17.88 -7.81
C GLU A 199 2.18 18.83 -6.59
N SER A 200 1.44 18.53 -5.52
CA SER A 200 1.42 19.35 -4.30
C SER A 200 2.72 19.28 -3.50
N PHE A 201 2.93 20.22 -2.58
CA PHE A 201 4.06 20.17 -1.64
C PHE A 201 4.05 18.89 -0.79
N HIS A 202 2.88 18.36 -0.43
CA HIS A 202 2.76 17.10 0.31
C HIS A 202 3.21 15.91 -0.52
N GLY A 203 2.69 15.79 -1.74
CA GLY A 203 3.08 14.72 -2.67
C GLY A 203 4.56 14.78 -3.01
N ARG A 204 5.08 15.95 -3.41
CA ARG A 204 6.50 16.13 -3.73
C ARG A 204 7.40 15.75 -2.55
N LYS A 205 7.07 16.16 -1.32
CA LYS A 205 7.84 15.76 -0.13
C LYS A 205 7.76 14.26 0.13
N LEU A 206 6.59 13.65 -0.05
CA LEU A 206 6.40 12.20 0.09
C LEU A 206 7.30 11.44 -0.90
N TYR A 207 7.33 11.84 -2.17
CA TYR A 207 8.18 11.22 -3.20
C TYR A 207 9.68 11.45 -2.99
N LEU A 208 10.06 12.52 -2.29
CA LEU A 208 11.44 12.74 -1.85
C LEU A 208 11.81 11.94 -0.59
N GLY A 209 10.93 11.06 -0.09
CA GLY A 209 11.19 10.21 1.07
C GLY A 209 11.07 10.92 2.42
N HIS A 210 10.44 12.10 2.48
CA HIS A 210 10.22 12.76 3.77
C HIS A 210 9.20 12.00 4.61
N THR A 211 9.68 11.36 5.67
CA THR A 211 8.87 10.53 6.59
C THR A 211 7.74 11.29 7.29
N LYS A 212 7.85 12.62 7.40
CA LYS A 212 6.82 13.50 7.99
C LYS A 212 5.81 14.07 6.97
N ALA A 213 5.99 13.80 5.68
CA ALA A 213 5.04 14.25 4.66
C ALA A 213 3.71 13.50 4.82
N PRO A 214 2.55 14.17 4.80
CA PRO A 214 1.27 13.49 4.94
C PRO A 214 0.96 12.66 3.70
N THR A 215 0.23 11.58 3.91
CA THR A 215 -0.30 10.68 2.88
C THR A 215 -1.81 10.85 2.77
N CYS A 216 -2.47 10.14 1.85
CA CYS A 216 -3.92 10.15 1.67
C CYS A 216 -4.67 9.93 3.00
N SER A 217 -4.26 8.92 3.75
CA SER A 217 -4.86 8.54 5.04
C SER A 217 -4.59 9.52 6.17
N SER A 218 -3.54 10.35 6.06
CA SER A 218 -3.25 11.39 7.07
C SER A 218 -4.36 12.45 7.12
N CYS A 219 -5.09 12.65 6.02
CA CYS A 219 -6.22 13.57 5.94
C CYS A 219 -7.56 12.84 5.93
N HIS A 220 -7.68 11.73 5.20
CA HIS A 220 -8.96 11.04 5.00
C HIS A 220 -9.31 9.98 6.07
N GLY A 221 -8.34 9.58 6.89
CA GLY A 221 -8.44 8.37 7.72
C GLY A 221 -7.95 7.12 6.98
N ALA A 222 -7.87 6.00 7.69
CA ALA A 222 -7.38 4.73 7.13
C ALA A 222 -8.51 3.69 7.03
N HIS A 223 -9.05 3.27 8.18
CA HIS A 223 -10.06 2.23 8.25
C HIS A 223 -11.49 2.76 8.41
N ASP A 224 -11.66 4.07 8.59
CA ASP A 224 -12.93 4.75 8.92
C ASP A 224 -13.26 5.87 7.93
N ILE A 225 -12.71 5.79 6.71
CA ILE A 225 -12.80 6.83 5.67
C ILE A 225 -14.26 7.22 5.42
N LYS A 226 -14.57 8.52 5.55
CA LYS A 226 -15.89 9.09 5.28
C LYS A 226 -15.92 9.89 3.99
N SER A 227 -17.11 10.04 3.41
CA SER A 227 -17.32 10.90 2.23
C SER A 227 -16.89 12.34 2.53
N LYS A 228 -16.39 13.07 1.53
CA LYS A 228 -16.08 14.51 1.67
C LYS A 228 -17.29 15.38 2.02
N THR A 229 -18.49 14.86 1.80
CA THR A 229 -19.77 15.53 2.08
C THR A 229 -20.36 15.13 3.43
N ASP A 230 -19.74 14.17 4.13
CA ASP A 230 -20.18 13.72 5.45
C ASP A 230 -19.70 14.71 6.52
N PRO A 231 -20.58 15.29 7.35
CA PRO A 231 -20.19 16.19 8.43
C PRO A 231 -19.18 15.62 9.43
N ALA A 232 -19.15 14.29 9.59
CA ALA A 232 -18.19 13.59 10.44
C ALA A 232 -16.82 13.41 9.78
N SER A 233 -16.67 13.71 8.49
CA SER A 233 -15.42 13.54 7.76
C SER A 233 -14.34 14.53 8.24
N PRO A 234 -13.10 14.09 8.46
CA PRO A 234 -12.01 15.00 8.87
C PRO A 234 -11.72 16.11 7.85
N ILE A 235 -12.14 15.93 6.60
CA ILE A 235 -11.95 16.90 5.52
C ILE A 235 -13.23 17.67 5.16
N PHE A 236 -14.30 17.54 5.94
CA PHE A 236 -15.52 18.31 5.79
C PHE A 236 -15.43 19.69 6.46
N GLY A 237 -15.82 20.74 5.73
CA GLY A 237 -16.02 22.08 6.30
C GLY A 237 -14.88 22.55 7.20
N LYS A 238 -15.20 22.82 8.47
CA LYS A 238 -14.26 23.30 9.50
C LYS A 238 -13.39 22.21 10.12
N ASN A 239 -13.71 20.92 9.93
CA ASN A 239 -12.90 19.81 10.44
C ASN A 239 -11.48 19.84 9.84
N LYS A 240 -11.35 20.40 8.63
CA LYS A 240 -10.04 20.66 7.99
C LYS A 240 -9.09 21.48 8.86
N LEU A 241 -9.59 22.39 9.71
CA LEU A 241 -8.76 23.18 10.62
C LEU A 241 -8.03 22.28 11.63
N VAL A 242 -8.73 21.29 12.18
CA VAL A 242 -8.16 20.30 13.10
C VAL A 242 -7.21 19.38 12.34
N THR A 243 -7.64 18.85 11.20
CA THR A 243 -6.83 17.95 10.36
C THR A 243 -5.51 18.58 9.92
N CYS A 244 -5.55 19.81 9.42
CA CYS A 244 -4.35 20.56 9.06
C CYS A 244 -3.53 20.96 10.30
N GLY A 245 -4.21 21.29 11.40
CA GLY A 245 -3.61 21.69 12.68
C GLY A 245 -2.70 20.62 13.30
N ASN A 246 -2.93 19.34 12.99
CA ASN A 246 -2.06 18.23 13.42
C ASN A 246 -0.59 18.40 12.98
N CYS A 247 -0.35 19.07 11.84
CA CYS A 247 0.99 19.34 11.31
C CYS A 247 1.30 20.84 11.18
N HIS A 248 0.29 21.70 11.10
CA HIS A 248 0.42 23.15 10.92
C HIS A 248 -0.16 23.91 12.12
N PRO A 249 0.66 24.16 13.17
CA PRO A 249 0.24 24.97 14.30
C PRO A 249 -0.26 26.34 13.84
N GLY A 250 -1.46 26.73 14.26
CA GLY A 250 -2.09 28.00 13.87
C GLY A 250 -2.83 27.98 12.53
N ALA A 251 -3.08 26.79 11.94
CA ALA A 251 -3.95 26.64 10.78
C ALA A 251 -5.32 27.31 11.04
N ASN A 252 -5.68 28.26 10.18
CA ASN A 252 -6.90 29.06 10.28
C ASN A 252 -7.68 29.06 8.96
N GLU A 253 -8.85 29.68 8.94
CA GLU A 253 -9.75 29.69 7.77
C GLU A 253 -9.13 30.36 6.53
N ARG A 254 -8.11 31.21 6.68
CA ARG A 254 -7.37 31.81 5.55
C ARG A 254 -6.23 30.93 5.05
N PHE A 255 -5.68 30.07 5.91
CA PHE A 255 -4.56 29.17 5.59
C PHE A 255 -5.00 28.03 4.66
N ILE A 256 -6.13 27.39 4.95
CA ILE A 256 -6.58 26.19 4.22
C ILE A 256 -6.80 26.47 2.72
N PRO A 257 -7.57 27.49 2.31
CA PRO A 257 -7.83 27.76 0.89
C PRO A 257 -6.56 28.10 0.10
N ALA A 258 -5.56 28.67 0.76
CA ALA A 258 -4.29 29.05 0.13
C ALA A 258 -3.39 27.85 -0.24
N ILE A 259 -3.66 26.66 0.33
CA ILE A 259 -2.82 25.46 0.17
C ILE A 259 -3.60 24.28 -0.41
N THR A 260 -4.92 24.25 -0.28
CA THR A 260 -5.75 23.17 -0.82
C THR A 260 -5.84 23.18 -2.34
N HIS A 261 -6.11 21.99 -2.92
CA HIS A 261 -6.27 21.60 -4.33
C HIS A 261 -7.29 22.43 -5.15
N ALA A 262 -7.21 23.75 -5.13
CA ALA A 262 -7.92 24.62 -6.04
C ALA A 262 -7.10 24.74 -7.33
N HIS A 263 -7.78 24.76 -8.47
CA HIS A 263 -7.16 25.06 -9.75
C HIS A 263 -6.32 26.33 -9.62
N THR A 264 -5.04 26.25 -10.01
CA THR A 264 -4.15 27.42 -10.00
C THR A 264 -4.82 28.52 -10.80
N HIS A 265 -5.09 29.66 -10.17
CA HIS A 265 -5.60 30.84 -10.87
C HIS A 265 -4.68 31.14 -12.06
N PRO A 266 -5.19 31.54 -13.25
CA PRO A 266 -4.38 31.72 -14.45
C PRO A 266 -3.12 32.54 -14.22
N ILE A 267 -3.22 33.60 -13.41
CA ILE A 267 -2.09 34.45 -13.01
C ILE A 267 -1.00 33.63 -12.32
N ALA A 268 -1.33 32.84 -11.30
CA ALA A 268 -0.36 32.03 -10.57
C ALA A 268 0.36 31.03 -11.50
N HIS A 269 -0.37 30.43 -12.45
CA HIS A 269 0.21 29.52 -13.44
C HIS A 269 1.24 30.22 -14.33
N TYR A 270 0.88 31.36 -14.94
CA TYR A 270 1.81 32.09 -15.81
C TYR A 270 2.97 32.72 -15.03
N THR A 271 2.75 33.15 -13.79
CA THR A 271 3.82 33.63 -12.90
C THR A 271 4.81 32.51 -12.59
N GLU A 272 4.35 31.30 -12.25
CA GLU A 272 5.22 30.14 -12.04
C GLU A 272 6.04 29.83 -13.28
N LYS A 273 5.40 29.76 -14.46
CA LYS A 273 6.11 29.53 -15.73
C LYS A 273 7.12 30.62 -16.04
N GLY A 274 6.78 31.88 -15.79
CA GLY A 274 7.68 33.01 -15.94
C GLY A 274 8.91 32.89 -15.04
N LEU A 275 8.72 32.55 -13.76
CA LEU A 275 9.83 32.34 -12.81
C LEU A 275 10.72 31.16 -13.21
N ILE A 276 10.14 30.06 -13.69
CA ILE A 276 10.90 28.90 -14.17
C ILE A 276 11.73 29.30 -15.40
N LEU A 277 11.12 29.96 -16.39
CA LEU A 277 11.82 30.41 -17.60
C LEU A 277 12.93 31.41 -17.27
N LEU A 278 12.67 32.35 -16.37
CA LEU A 278 13.67 33.29 -15.89
C LEU A 278 14.85 32.56 -15.25
N THR A 279 14.57 31.62 -14.33
CA THR A 279 15.59 30.83 -13.64
C THR A 279 16.44 30.03 -14.63
N LEU A 280 15.81 29.32 -15.56
CA LEU A 280 16.51 28.57 -16.61
C LEU A 280 17.35 29.49 -17.50
N GLY A 281 16.81 30.66 -17.87
CA GLY A 281 17.52 31.67 -18.65
C GLY A 281 18.76 32.21 -17.92
N THR A 282 18.65 32.51 -16.62
CA THR A 282 19.77 32.94 -15.79
C THR A 282 20.85 31.87 -15.72
N PHE A 283 20.49 30.61 -15.47
CA PHE A 283 21.46 29.52 -15.46
C PHE A 283 22.12 29.32 -16.82
N ALA A 284 21.35 29.35 -17.92
CA ALA A 284 21.90 29.23 -19.27
C ALA A 284 22.89 30.35 -19.59
N PHE A 285 22.57 31.59 -19.22
CA PHE A 285 23.48 32.73 -19.39
C PHE A 285 24.77 32.57 -18.57
N ILE A 286 24.67 32.17 -17.30
CA ILE A 286 25.85 31.95 -16.44
C ILE A 286 26.72 30.84 -17.01
N ILE A 287 26.13 29.70 -17.42
CA ILE A 287 26.86 28.58 -18.02
C ILE A 287 27.55 29.04 -19.30
N LEU A 288 26.86 29.75 -20.18
CA LEU A 288 27.45 30.27 -21.42
C LEU A 288 28.61 31.22 -21.13
N HIS A 289 28.44 32.15 -20.18
CA HIS A 289 29.48 33.09 -19.78
C HIS A 289 30.74 32.38 -19.30
N VAL A 290 30.60 31.41 -18.39
CA VAL A 290 31.72 30.61 -17.87
C VAL A 290 32.41 29.80 -18.97
N LEU A 291 31.64 29.20 -19.89
CA LEU A 291 32.21 28.45 -21.02
C LEU A 291 32.99 29.34 -21.99
N LEU A 292 32.49 30.55 -22.27
CA LEU A 292 33.17 31.51 -23.14
C LEU A 292 34.46 32.05 -22.50
N ASP A 293 34.43 32.30 -21.19
CA ASP A 293 35.61 32.74 -20.44
C ASP A 293 36.69 31.66 -20.42
N ALA A 294 36.32 30.42 -20.05
CA ALA A 294 37.22 29.27 -20.10
C ALA A 294 37.79 29.03 -21.50
N PHE A 295 36.98 29.17 -22.55
CA PHE A 295 37.46 29.07 -23.93
C PHE A 295 38.47 30.18 -24.26
N SER A 296 38.21 31.42 -23.83
CA SER A 296 39.14 32.53 -24.03
C SER A 296 40.47 32.30 -23.33
N GLU A 297 40.45 31.84 -22.08
CA GLU A 297 41.66 31.54 -21.32
C GLU A 297 42.50 30.42 -21.96
N ILE A 298 41.85 29.32 -22.38
CA ILE A 298 42.51 28.20 -23.07
C ILE A 298 43.13 28.68 -24.38
N ARG A 299 42.37 29.43 -25.18
CA ARG A 299 42.83 30.00 -26.44
C ARG A 299 44.07 30.86 -26.21
N ASP A 300 44.02 31.79 -25.25
CA ASP A 300 45.10 32.73 -24.98
C ASP A 300 46.35 32.02 -24.41
N ALA A 301 46.17 30.97 -23.61
CA ALA A 301 47.27 30.13 -23.13
C ALA A 301 47.97 29.37 -24.27
N ILE A 302 47.22 28.80 -25.22
CA ILE A 302 47.76 28.11 -26.39
C ILE A 302 48.55 29.08 -27.28
N PHE A 303 47.99 30.26 -27.59
CA PHE A 303 48.68 31.23 -28.44
C PHE A 303 49.88 31.90 -27.77
N ARG A 304 49.88 32.10 -26.44
CA ARG A 304 51.05 32.59 -25.72
C ARG A 304 52.21 31.59 -25.79
N LYS A 305 51.95 30.30 -25.54
CA LYS A 305 52.95 29.25 -25.63
C LYS A 305 53.58 29.15 -27.02
N ARG A 306 52.76 29.29 -28.08
CA ARG A 306 53.25 29.29 -29.47
C ARG A 306 54.18 30.46 -29.79
N ARG A 307 53.98 31.63 -29.18
CA ARG A 307 54.87 32.80 -29.34
C ARG A 307 56.17 32.72 -28.54
N GLU A 308 56.22 31.87 -27.52
CA GLU A 308 57.42 31.63 -26.72
C GLU A 308 58.31 30.53 -27.33
N GLU A 309 57.75 29.70 -28.23
CA GLU A 309 58.43 28.63 -28.95
C GLU A 309 58.95 29.05 -30.35
N GLU A 310 58.57 30.25 -30.85
CA GLU A 310 59.05 30.89 -32.09
C GLU A 310 60.16 31.91 -31.82
#